data_AF-A0A1G9NUX6-F1
#
_entry.id   AF-A0A1G9NUX6-F1
#
_cell.length_a   1.000
_cell.length_b   1.000
_cell.length_c   1.000
_cell.angle_alpha   90.00
_cell.angle_beta   90.00
_cell.angle_gamma   90.00
#
_symmetry.space_group_name_H-M   'P 1'
#
loop_
_entity.id
_entity.type
_entity.pdbx_description
1 polymer ?
#
loop_
_entity_poly.entity_id
_entity_poly.type
_entity_poly.pdbx_seq_one_letter_code
_entity_poly.pdbx_strand_id
1 'polypeptide(L)'
;MSSTWSLVTTVKAPDELIERFIHHYINLGVSKMYIFLDSPDDQDIYNKVNDDRVVFLLCDDNFWKFREHFHPLRYKKGERPDYVEYRQYHNLLHASSICETEWLLNVDIDELLFPMSNIEEELSYIPGNVFSALIRPLEAVYLNKEPESLINTFDTRYFKSRRKIDYDFWNEIYPDEGLKHKSGFFGHVTGKSFIRTSEDIFRPSCHLPVPMNENFSHGFVMNSMFVLHFEAMTRPLFVQKMINRAGKVYNTPFLDEASKIRIKYLTDRYAKSGEESLHDAYLKMHVFDENKMSKCLEAGFVVNIDDREFINKNVTNSHGDIMAYSVREDMVRAVDEAVLDNASFIPIRITANYDSSECFISFIQSGKASFVCSDRDGVPRKSKGNVAQIFGLNKDKNGLVSIKFDFKHDEKRNPQFLTANRSGAVAFSKEVAKDWERFSVN
;
A
#
# COMPACT_ATOMS: atom_id res chain seq x y z
N MET A 1 -10.91 -0.27 22.42
CA MET A 1 -10.19 -1.30 21.67
C MET A 1 -9.12 -0.54 20.90
N SER A 2 -7.85 -0.75 21.23
CA SER A 2 -6.74 -0.22 20.41
C SER A 2 -6.56 -1.16 19.24
N SER A 3 -6.49 -0.62 18.02
CA SER A 3 -6.20 -1.41 16.82
C SER A 3 -4.72 -1.69 16.72
N THR A 4 -4.25 -2.51 17.65
CA THR A 4 -2.83 -2.91 17.76
C THR A 4 -2.39 -3.66 16.52
N TRP A 5 -1.10 -3.55 16.23
CA TRP A 5 -0.52 -4.14 15.04
C TRP A 5 0.85 -4.74 15.30
N SER A 6 1.14 -5.80 14.54
CA SER A 6 2.44 -6.46 14.48
C SER A 6 2.98 -6.43 13.06
N LEU A 7 4.26 -6.80 12.92
CA LEU A 7 4.95 -6.85 11.65
C LEU A 7 5.55 -8.24 11.42
N VAL A 8 5.56 -8.68 10.17
CA VAL A 8 6.35 -9.82 9.71
C VAL A 8 7.26 -9.39 8.56
N THR A 9 8.50 -9.87 8.56
CA THR A 9 9.41 -9.68 7.44
C THR A 9 10.31 -10.90 7.25
N THR A 10 10.72 -11.14 6.01
CA THR A 10 11.68 -12.18 5.64
C THR A 10 12.96 -11.48 5.19
N VAL A 11 14.07 -11.80 5.85
CA VAL A 11 15.27 -10.97 5.82
C VAL A 11 16.45 -11.76 5.28
N LYS A 12 17.15 -11.15 4.32
CA LYS A 12 18.53 -11.47 3.96
C LYS A 12 19.28 -10.18 3.71
N ALA A 13 19.98 -9.67 4.72
CA ALA A 13 20.52 -8.32 4.73
C ALA A 13 21.68 -8.15 5.72
N PRO A 14 22.59 -7.17 5.51
CA PRO A 14 23.58 -6.81 6.52
C PRO A 14 22.93 -6.36 7.83
N ASP A 15 23.56 -6.68 8.97
CA ASP A 15 23.05 -6.36 10.31
C ASP A 15 22.63 -4.90 10.48
N GLU A 16 23.42 -3.95 9.96
CA GLU A 16 23.11 -2.51 10.04
C GLU A 16 21.73 -2.16 9.45
N LEU A 17 21.36 -2.84 8.35
CA LEU A 17 20.04 -2.66 7.73
C LEU A 17 18.93 -3.27 8.59
N ILE A 18 19.18 -4.44 9.18
CA ILE A 18 18.23 -5.11 10.07
C ILE A 18 17.99 -4.27 11.34
N GLU A 19 19.05 -3.76 11.97
CA GLU A 19 18.96 -2.88 13.14
C GLU A 19 18.15 -1.62 12.83
N ARG A 20 18.46 -0.96 11.70
CA ARG A 20 17.76 0.25 11.28
C ARG A 20 16.27 -0.01 11.07
N PHE A 21 15.94 -1.10 10.39
CA PHE A 21 14.55 -1.53 10.17
C PHE A 21 13.84 -1.78 11.50
N ILE A 22 14.44 -2.55 12.40
CA ILE A 22 13.87 -2.84 13.73
C ILE A 22 13.59 -1.55 14.50
N HIS A 23 14.59 -0.67 14.60
CA HIS A 23 14.45 0.60 15.30
C HIS A 23 13.36 1.49 14.70
N HIS A 24 13.21 1.50 13.37
CA HIS A 24 12.17 2.26 12.69
C HIS A 24 10.77 1.84 13.15
N TYR A 25 10.45 0.55 13.08
CA TYR A 25 9.11 0.07 13.44
C TYR A 25 8.85 0.07 14.96
N ILE A 26 9.89 -0.13 15.77
CA ILE A 26 9.83 0.10 17.22
C ILE A 26 9.40 1.54 17.54
N ASN A 27 9.99 2.52 16.87
CA ASN A 27 9.66 3.94 17.07
C ASN A 27 8.26 4.30 16.57
N LEU A 28 7.71 3.52 15.63
CA LEU A 28 6.32 3.64 15.19
C LEU A 28 5.30 3.01 16.15
N GLY A 29 5.76 2.34 17.21
CA GLY A 29 4.89 1.74 18.22
C GLY A 29 4.35 0.35 17.84
N VAL A 30 5.11 -0.42 17.05
CA VAL A 30 4.76 -1.82 16.77
C VAL A 30 4.64 -2.63 18.07
N SER A 31 3.65 -3.53 18.15
CA SER A 31 3.46 -4.39 19.33
C SER A 31 4.39 -5.61 19.31
N LYS A 32 4.50 -6.29 18.17
CA LYS A 32 5.45 -7.40 17.94
C LYS A 32 6.02 -7.36 16.51
N MET A 33 7.26 -7.79 16.36
CA MET A 33 7.94 -7.97 15.07
C MET A 33 8.41 -9.42 14.94
N TYR A 34 7.97 -10.11 13.90
CA TYR A 34 8.42 -11.46 13.55
C TYR A 34 9.46 -11.37 12.43
N ILE A 35 10.73 -11.53 12.79
CA ILE A 35 11.87 -11.41 11.88
C ILE A 35 12.34 -12.80 11.47
N PHE A 36 12.03 -13.20 10.25
CA PHE A 36 12.46 -14.47 9.69
C PHE A 36 13.82 -14.29 9.01
N LEU A 37 14.89 -14.75 9.66
CA LEU A 37 16.27 -14.68 9.16
C LEU A 37 16.48 -15.79 8.13
N ASP A 38 16.47 -15.41 6.86
CA ASP A 38 16.44 -16.30 5.70
C ASP A 38 17.85 -16.71 5.22
N SER A 39 18.89 -16.36 5.96
CA SER A 39 20.28 -16.79 5.78
C SER A 39 20.91 -17.14 7.13
N PRO A 40 21.67 -18.24 7.27
CA PRO A 40 22.39 -18.57 8.51
C PRO A 40 23.46 -17.52 8.86
N ASP A 41 23.97 -16.79 7.87
CA ASP A 41 24.94 -15.70 8.07
C ASP A 41 24.34 -14.47 8.77
N ASP A 42 23.00 -14.34 8.81
CA ASP A 42 22.31 -13.21 9.42
C ASP A 42 22.00 -13.45 10.91
N GLN A 43 22.51 -14.54 11.50
CA GLN A 43 22.18 -14.94 12.88
C GLN A 43 22.79 -14.01 13.95
N ASP A 44 23.84 -13.27 13.62
CA ASP A 44 24.58 -12.45 14.60
C ASP A 44 23.72 -11.31 15.15
N ILE A 45 22.72 -10.86 14.39
CA ILE A 45 21.76 -9.84 14.82
C ILE A 45 20.98 -10.25 16.08
N TYR A 46 20.78 -11.56 16.29
CA TYR A 46 20.11 -12.11 17.47
C TYR A 46 20.76 -11.63 18.77
N ASN A 47 22.09 -11.50 18.77
CA ASN A 47 22.84 -11.08 19.95
C ASN A 47 22.94 -9.55 20.11
N LYS A 48 22.59 -8.79 19.06
CA LYS A 48 22.72 -7.33 19.02
C LYS A 48 21.44 -6.60 19.42
N VAL A 49 20.28 -7.19 19.11
CA VAL A 49 18.98 -6.61 19.42
C VAL A 49 18.35 -7.32 20.61
N ASN A 50 18.24 -6.60 21.73
CA ASN A 50 17.59 -7.08 22.94
C ASN A 50 16.33 -6.25 23.23
N ASP A 51 15.24 -6.55 22.51
CA ASP A 51 13.93 -5.92 22.70
C ASP A 51 12.85 -7.01 22.70
N ASP A 52 11.99 -7.01 23.72
CA ASP A 52 10.98 -8.06 23.92
C ASP A 52 9.88 -8.05 22.86
N ARG A 53 9.78 -6.97 22.07
CA ARG A 53 8.86 -6.89 20.92
C ARG A 53 9.38 -7.63 19.70
N VAL A 54 10.67 -7.99 19.65
CA VAL A 54 11.28 -8.62 18.47
C VAL A 54 11.41 -10.13 18.69
N VAL A 55 10.87 -10.90 17.75
CA VAL A 55 10.97 -12.36 17.71
C VAL A 55 11.75 -12.75 16.47
N PHE A 56 12.95 -13.27 16.67
CA PHE A 56 13.77 -13.82 15.58
C PHE A 56 13.44 -15.30 15.34
N LEU A 57 13.23 -15.66 14.07
CA LEU A 57 13.08 -17.04 13.63
C LEU A 57 14.19 -17.36 12.61
N LEU A 58 15.14 -18.21 13.02
CA LEU A 58 16.22 -18.67 12.16
C LEU A 58 15.66 -19.68 11.15
N CYS A 59 15.67 -19.33 9.86
CA CYS A 59 15.15 -20.17 8.79
C CYS A 59 16.22 -21.14 8.27
N ASP A 60 16.84 -21.89 9.17
CA ASP A 60 17.84 -22.92 8.87
C ASP A 60 17.19 -24.23 8.36
N ASP A 61 18.01 -25.23 8.06
CA ASP A 61 17.52 -26.53 7.58
C ASP A 61 16.57 -27.20 8.59
N ASN A 62 16.78 -27.00 9.90
CA ASN A 62 15.89 -27.53 10.93
C ASN A 62 14.53 -26.84 10.91
N PHE A 63 14.51 -25.51 10.80
CA PHE A 63 13.27 -24.75 10.61
C PHE A 63 12.52 -25.27 9.39
N TRP A 64 13.18 -25.42 8.24
CA TRP A 64 12.49 -25.88 7.04
C TRP A 64 11.94 -27.31 7.15
N LYS A 65 12.69 -28.18 7.83
CA LYS A 65 12.36 -29.59 8.02
C LYS A 65 11.20 -29.82 8.99
N PHE A 66 11.15 -29.08 10.09
CA PHE A 66 10.23 -29.33 11.21
C PHE A 66 9.09 -28.33 11.36
N ARG A 67 9.12 -27.21 10.63
CA ARG A 67 8.00 -26.25 10.61
C ARG A 67 6.67 -26.86 10.17
N GLU A 68 5.61 -26.20 10.60
CA GLU A 68 4.26 -26.44 10.11
C GLU A 68 4.14 -26.20 8.60
N HIS A 69 3.28 -26.96 7.95
CA HIS A 69 2.95 -26.79 6.54
C HIS A 69 1.51 -26.30 6.41
N PHE A 70 1.33 -25.14 5.77
CA PHE A 70 0.03 -24.54 5.58
C PHE A 70 -0.61 -25.01 4.27
N HIS A 71 -1.87 -25.45 4.34
CA HIS A 71 -2.64 -25.97 3.21
C HIS A 71 -2.70 -25.06 1.96
N PRO A 72 -2.72 -23.71 2.06
CA PRO A 72 -2.66 -22.83 0.89
C PRO A 72 -1.38 -22.94 0.05
N LEU A 73 -0.29 -23.51 0.61
CA LEU A 73 1.01 -23.53 -0.03
C LEU A 73 1.23 -24.81 -0.82
N ARG A 74 1.72 -24.66 -2.06
CA ARG A 74 1.91 -25.77 -3.01
C ARG A 74 3.39 -26.08 -3.25
N TYR A 75 4.10 -26.48 -2.20
CA TYR A 75 5.48 -26.99 -2.28
C TYR A 75 5.70 -28.14 -1.30
N LYS A 76 6.80 -28.87 -1.45
CA LYS A 76 7.07 -30.08 -0.65
C LYS A 76 7.28 -29.75 0.83
N LYS A 77 6.57 -30.45 1.71
CA LYS A 77 6.73 -30.32 3.17
C LYS A 77 8.14 -30.74 3.60
N GLY A 78 8.70 -30.01 4.57
CA GLY A 78 10.02 -30.30 5.14
C GLY A 78 11.19 -29.81 4.29
N GLU A 79 10.91 -29.06 3.21
CA GLU A 79 11.91 -28.50 2.32
C GLU A 79 11.80 -26.97 2.26
N ARG A 80 12.95 -26.33 2.08
CA ARG A 80 13.05 -24.90 1.81
C ARG A 80 12.60 -24.61 0.37
N PRO A 81 11.56 -23.80 0.15
CA PRO A 81 11.15 -23.40 -1.19
C PRO A 81 12.26 -22.64 -1.93
N ASP A 82 12.47 -22.97 -3.20
CA ASP A 82 13.42 -22.26 -4.08
C ASP A 82 13.01 -20.80 -4.32
N TYR A 83 11.69 -20.55 -4.41
CA TYR A 83 11.14 -19.22 -4.66
C TYR A 83 11.08 -18.40 -3.39
N VAL A 84 11.64 -17.18 -3.43
CA VAL A 84 11.65 -16.27 -2.27
C VAL A 84 10.23 -15.89 -1.85
N GLU A 85 9.32 -15.71 -2.81
CA GLU A 85 7.93 -15.38 -2.56
C GLU A 85 7.22 -16.50 -1.79
N TYR A 86 7.53 -17.77 -2.05
CA TYR A 86 6.96 -18.89 -1.29
C TYR A 86 7.51 -19.00 0.14
N ARG A 87 8.76 -18.57 0.36
CA ARG A 87 9.32 -18.41 1.70
C ARG A 87 8.58 -17.30 2.45
N GLN A 88 8.42 -16.13 1.82
CA GLN A 88 7.67 -15.00 2.38
C GLN A 88 6.20 -15.36 2.69
N TYR A 89 5.51 -16.06 1.78
CA TYR A 89 4.12 -16.48 1.99
C TYR A 89 3.96 -17.38 3.19
N HIS A 90 4.90 -18.31 3.39
CA HIS A 90 4.85 -19.13 4.59
C HIS A 90 5.15 -18.33 5.84
N ASN A 91 6.18 -17.50 5.84
CA ASN A 91 6.55 -16.71 7.00
C ASN A 91 5.39 -15.80 7.43
N LEU A 92 4.65 -15.22 6.46
CA LEU A 92 3.39 -14.52 6.69
C LEU A 92 2.34 -15.42 7.37
N LEU A 93 2.10 -16.62 6.83
CA LEU A 93 1.11 -17.55 7.41
C LEU A 93 1.51 -18.00 8.82
N HIS A 94 2.80 -18.26 9.07
CA HIS A 94 3.32 -18.59 10.38
C HIS A 94 3.16 -17.44 11.37
N ALA A 95 3.56 -16.23 10.98
CA ALA A 95 3.36 -15.06 11.82
C ALA A 95 1.86 -14.85 12.11
N SER A 96 1.00 -14.98 11.10
CA SER A 96 -0.45 -14.85 11.25
C SER A 96 -1.04 -15.86 12.23
N SER A 97 -0.54 -17.11 12.26
CA SER A 97 -1.06 -18.14 13.16
C SER A 97 -0.66 -17.96 14.63
N ILE A 98 0.36 -17.14 14.92
CA ILE A 98 0.84 -16.86 16.28
C ILE A 98 0.67 -15.39 16.70
N CYS A 99 0.07 -14.57 15.83
CA CYS A 99 -0.08 -13.14 16.08
C CYS A 99 -1.27 -12.86 17.00
N GLU A 100 -1.04 -12.07 18.04
CA GLU A 100 -2.07 -11.72 19.04
C GLU A 100 -2.67 -10.31 18.82
N THR A 101 -2.11 -9.52 17.90
CA THR A 101 -2.62 -8.19 17.57
C THR A 101 -3.71 -8.23 16.53
N GLU A 102 -4.56 -7.20 16.44
CA GLU A 102 -5.66 -7.13 15.46
C GLU A 102 -5.16 -7.13 14.00
N TRP A 103 -4.02 -6.47 13.77
CA TRP A 103 -3.45 -6.30 12.45
C TRP A 103 -2.05 -6.89 12.33
N LEU A 104 -1.73 -7.45 11.17
CA LEU A 104 -0.39 -7.91 10.81
C LEU A 104 0.05 -7.25 9.49
N LEU A 105 1.20 -6.60 9.48
CA LEU A 105 1.81 -5.99 8.30
C LEU A 105 2.94 -6.88 7.78
N ASN A 106 2.91 -7.25 6.50
CA ASN A 106 4.03 -7.90 5.83
C ASN A 106 4.78 -6.87 4.97
N VAL A 107 6.07 -6.67 5.22
CA VAL A 107 6.93 -5.67 4.55
C VAL A 107 8.30 -6.25 4.26
N ASP A 108 8.93 -5.75 3.20
CA ASP A 108 10.30 -6.14 2.84
C ASP A 108 11.34 -5.34 3.65
N ILE A 109 12.57 -5.83 3.73
CA ILE A 109 13.62 -5.22 4.57
C ILE A 109 14.08 -3.82 4.09
N ASP A 110 13.86 -3.52 2.82
CA ASP A 110 14.14 -2.24 2.15
C ASP A 110 12.89 -1.32 2.11
N GLU A 111 11.89 -1.60 2.95
CA GLU A 111 10.64 -0.86 3.03
C GLU A 111 10.33 -0.34 4.43
N LEU A 112 10.13 0.98 4.53
CA LEU A 112 9.80 1.66 5.78
C LEU A 112 8.40 2.26 5.72
N LEU A 113 7.52 1.90 6.66
CA LEU A 113 6.22 2.53 6.80
C LEU A 113 6.37 4.01 7.18
N PHE A 114 5.66 4.88 6.48
CA PHE A 114 5.64 6.31 6.70
C PHE A 114 4.19 6.77 6.93
N PRO A 115 3.78 6.87 8.21
CA PRO A 115 2.43 7.30 8.55
C PRO A 115 2.35 8.82 8.65
N MET A 116 1.25 9.39 8.14
CA MET A 116 0.95 10.82 8.24
C MET A 116 0.22 11.18 9.54
N SER A 117 -0.43 10.17 10.15
CA SER A 117 -1.19 10.23 11.40
C SER A 117 -0.91 8.98 12.25
N ASN A 118 -1.57 8.82 13.41
CA ASN A 118 -1.35 7.65 14.25
C ASN A 118 -1.83 6.36 13.57
N ILE A 119 -0.99 5.32 13.53
CA ILE A 119 -1.28 4.06 12.82
C ILE A 119 -2.50 3.35 13.40
N GLU A 120 -2.56 3.19 14.73
CA GLU A 120 -3.66 2.49 15.38
C GLU A 120 -4.98 3.23 15.21
N GLU A 121 -4.96 4.56 15.25
CA GLU A 121 -6.13 5.39 15.00
C GLU A 121 -6.66 5.17 13.57
N GLU A 122 -5.80 5.23 12.57
CA GLU A 122 -6.20 5.00 11.17
C GLU A 122 -6.69 3.57 10.92
N LEU A 123 -6.07 2.57 11.53
CA LEU A 123 -6.53 1.17 11.47
C LEU A 123 -7.90 0.99 12.16
N SER A 124 -8.17 1.75 13.23
CA SER A 124 -9.48 1.75 13.90
C SER A 124 -10.61 2.29 13.04
N TYR A 125 -10.28 3.02 11.96
CA TYR A 125 -11.25 3.54 10.99
C TYR A 125 -11.64 2.53 9.90
N ILE A 126 -11.01 1.35 9.89
CA ILE A 126 -11.32 0.28 8.95
C ILE A 126 -12.47 -0.58 9.49
N PRO A 127 -13.54 -0.80 8.70
CA PRO A 127 -14.69 -1.57 9.16
C PRO A 127 -14.32 -3.04 9.42
N GLY A 128 -15.11 -3.69 10.28
CA GLY A 128 -14.90 -5.07 10.70
C GLY A 128 -15.06 -6.12 9.59
N ASN A 129 -15.67 -5.77 8.45
CA ASN A 129 -15.79 -6.65 7.27
C ASN A 129 -14.76 -6.34 6.16
N VAL A 130 -13.74 -5.52 6.45
CA VAL A 130 -12.60 -5.31 5.56
C VAL A 130 -11.39 -6.03 6.14
N PHE A 131 -10.91 -7.04 5.42
CA PHE A 131 -9.81 -7.91 5.80
C PHE A 131 -8.45 -7.23 5.69
N SER A 132 -8.24 -6.36 4.69
CA SER A 132 -6.94 -5.74 4.49
C SER A 132 -6.97 -4.28 4.06
N ALA A 133 -6.01 -3.52 4.61
CA ALA A 133 -5.76 -2.13 4.31
C ALA A 133 -4.42 -2.02 3.55
N LEU A 134 -4.48 -1.58 2.29
CA LEU A 134 -3.36 -1.48 1.36
C LEU A 134 -2.67 -0.13 1.48
N ILE A 135 -1.36 -0.16 1.69
CA ILE A 135 -0.47 0.98 1.80
C ILE A 135 0.33 1.11 0.50
N ARG A 136 0.20 2.26 -0.18
CA ARG A 136 0.85 2.47 -1.48
C ARG A 136 2.34 2.76 -1.32
N PRO A 137 3.17 2.31 -2.27
CA PRO A 137 4.60 2.59 -2.22
C PRO A 137 4.91 4.01 -2.73
N LEU A 138 5.95 4.59 -2.15
CA LEU A 138 6.68 5.75 -2.63
C LEU A 138 8.12 5.27 -2.88
N GLU A 139 8.64 5.43 -4.09
CA GLU A 139 9.96 4.86 -4.43
C GLU A 139 11.06 5.91 -4.36
N ALA A 140 12.11 5.64 -3.60
CA ALA A 140 13.20 6.58 -3.34
C ALA A 140 13.90 7.06 -4.61
N VAL A 141 14.23 8.35 -4.63
CA VAL A 141 15.09 8.99 -5.62
C VAL A 141 16.03 9.98 -4.93
N TYR A 142 17.25 10.13 -5.43
CA TYR A 142 18.29 10.94 -4.81
C TYR A 142 18.59 12.17 -5.68
N LEU A 143 18.81 13.32 -5.03
CA LEU A 143 19.15 14.57 -5.71
C LEU A 143 20.67 14.67 -5.91
N ASN A 144 21.10 14.89 -7.14
CA ASN A 144 22.47 15.13 -7.61
C ASN A 144 23.49 13.99 -7.41
N LYS A 145 23.37 13.15 -6.37
CA LYS A 145 24.31 12.07 -6.09
C LYS A 145 23.63 10.82 -5.50
N GLU A 146 24.26 9.67 -5.71
CA GLU A 146 23.89 8.42 -5.03
C GLU A 146 24.28 8.42 -3.54
N PRO A 147 23.59 7.64 -2.68
CA PRO A 147 23.96 7.47 -1.29
C PRO A 147 25.30 6.74 -1.15
N GLU A 148 26.18 7.30 -0.33
CA GLU A 148 27.54 6.77 -0.09
C GLU A 148 27.56 5.62 0.94
N SER A 149 26.51 5.48 1.75
CA SER A 149 26.38 4.47 2.81
C SER A 149 24.93 4.00 2.99
N LEU A 150 24.75 2.92 3.75
CA LEU A 150 23.43 2.43 4.16
C LEU A 150 22.65 3.50 4.93
N ILE A 151 23.30 4.21 5.85
CA ILE A 151 22.68 5.33 6.58
C ILE A 151 22.18 6.40 5.59
N ASN A 152 23.01 6.81 4.63
CA ASN A 152 22.63 7.85 3.67
C ASN A 152 21.54 7.44 2.70
N THR A 153 21.30 6.13 2.54
CA THR A 153 20.20 5.61 1.71
C THR A 153 18.85 6.13 2.21
N PHE A 154 18.69 6.31 3.53
CA PHE A 154 17.45 6.70 4.19
C PHE A 154 17.29 8.22 4.39
N ASP A 155 18.30 9.02 4.01
CA ASP A 155 18.30 10.48 4.21
C ASP A 155 17.53 11.24 3.11
N THR A 156 17.12 10.56 2.02
CA THR A 156 16.35 11.23 0.98
C THR A 156 14.94 11.56 1.45
N ARG A 157 14.48 12.76 1.09
CA ARG A 157 13.09 13.22 1.23
C ARG A 157 12.29 13.11 -0.06
N TYR A 158 12.92 12.73 -1.17
CA TYR A 158 12.31 12.71 -2.49
C TYR A 158 11.89 11.31 -2.88
N PHE A 159 10.62 11.14 -3.23
CA PHE A 159 10.07 9.85 -3.63
C PHE A 159 9.17 9.98 -4.85
N LYS A 160 9.33 9.05 -5.79
CA LYS A 160 8.42 8.90 -6.93
C LYS A 160 7.06 8.46 -6.40
N SER A 161 6.01 9.08 -6.92
CA SER A 161 4.62 8.85 -6.56
C SER A 161 3.84 8.36 -7.77
N ARG A 162 3.01 7.33 -7.54
CA ARG A 162 2.15 6.74 -8.57
C ARG A 162 0.68 7.10 -8.40
N ARG A 163 0.40 8.26 -7.79
CA ARG A 163 -0.96 8.83 -7.71
C ARG A 163 -1.56 9.08 -9.09
N LYS A 164 -0.71 9.42 -10.05
CA LYS A 164 -1.00 9.51 -11.48
C LYS A 164 -0.13 8.56 -12.29
N ILE A 165 -0.66 8.10 -13.42
CA ILE A 165 0.00 7.19 -14.35
C ILE A 165 0.14 7.93 -15.67
N ASP A 166 1.37 8.05 -16.16
CA ASP A 166 1.69 8.76 -17.40
C ASP A 166 3.01 8.22 -17.97
N TYR A 167 2.92 7.31 -18.93
CA TYR A 167 4.13 6.72 -19.50
C TYR A 167 4.89 7.70 -20.39
N ASP A 168 4.21 8.64 -21.05
CA ASP A 168 4.86 9.57 -21.96
C ASP A 168 5.75 10.54 -21.19
N PHE A 169 5.23 11.11 -20.09
CA PHE A 169 6.05 11.92 -19.19
C PHE A 169 7.27 11.14 -18.70
N TRP A 170 7.08 9.90 -18.22
CA TRP A 170 8.19 9.12 -17.67
C TRP A 170 9.19 8.65 -18.73
N ASN A 171 8.77 8.44 -19.97
CA ASN A 171 9.66 8.15 -21.10
C ASN A 171 10.57 9.35 -21.42
N GLU A 172 10.08 10.59 -21.27
CA GLU A 172 10.95 11.78 -21.36
C GLU A 172 11.98 11.83 -20.23
N ILE A 173 11.59 11.42 -19.02
CA ILE A 173 12.46 11.40 -17.84
C ILE A 173 13.48 10.25 -17.92
N TYR A 174 13.11 9.12 -18.54
CA TYR A 174 13.91 7.92 -18.70
C TYR A 174 14.00 7.53 -20.18
N PRO A 175 14.81 8.24 -20.99
CA PRO A 175 14.86 8.03 -22.44
C PRO A 175 15.51 6.71 -22.86
N ASP A 176 16.19 6.00 -21.96
CA ASP A 176 16.76 4.68 -22.24
C ASP A 176 15.66 3.62 -22.28
N GLU A 177 15.29 3.19 -23.48
CA GLU A 177 14.20 2.22 -23.70
C GLU A 177 14.44 0.86 -23.03
N GLY A 178 15.70 0.51 -22.73
CA GLY A 178 16.06 -0.72 -22.02
C GLY A 178 15.77 -0.65 -20.52
N LEU A 179 15.77 0.55 -19.94
CA LEU A 179 15.38 0.80 -18.54
C LEU A 179 13.85 0.89 -18.42
N LYS A 180 13.14 -0.15 -18.85
CA LYS A 180 11.68 -0.21 -18.77
C LYS A 180 11.20 0.07 -17.34
N HIS A 181 10.38 1.09 -17.18
CA HIS A 181 9.79 1.48 -15.90
C HIS A 181 8.29 1.16 -15.89
N LYS A 182 7.71 1.10 -14.68
CA LYS A 182 6.27 1.04 -14.47
C LYS A 182 5.77 2.44 -14.16
N SER A 183 5.60 3.31 -15.16
CA SER A 183 5.28 4.74 -14.97
C SER A 183 6.15 5.36 -13.85
N GLY A 184 7.46 5.34 -14.07
CA GLY A 184 8.47 5.89 -13.15
C GLY A 184 9.07 4.90 -12.16
N PHE A 185 8.33 3.89 -11.72
CA PHE A 185 8.78 2.93 -10.71
C PHE A 185 9.64 1.81 -11.30
N PHE A 186 10.66 1.38 -10.56
CA PHE A 186 11.48 0.21 -10.86
C PHE A 186 11.24 -0.96 -9.90
N GLY A 187 10.77 -0.67 -8.68
CA GLY A 187 10.27 -1.60 -7.69
C GLY A 187 8.81 -1.99 -7.92
N HIS A 188 8.14 -2.57 -6.92
CA HIS A 188 6.72 -2.94 -7.04
C HIS A 188 5.80 -1.70 -7.01
N VAL A 189 4.58 -1.82 -7.56
CA VAL A 189 3.61 -0.70 -7.62
C VAL A 189 2.35 -0.94 -6.79
N THR A 190 2.09 -2.18 -6.36
CA THR A 190 0.87 -2.56 -5.64
C THR A 190 0.85 -1.97 -4.23
N GLY A 191 1.92 -2.17 -3.45
CA GLY A 191 1.97 -1.75 -2.05
C GLY A 191 2.15 -2.93 -1.11
N LYS A 192 1.99 -2.67 0.18
CA LYS A 192 1.93 -3.70 1.23
C LYS A 192 0.63 -3.55 2.00
N SER A 193 0.16 -4.62 2.61
CA SER A 193 -1.13 -4.59 3.31
C SER A 193 -0.98 -4.94 4.78
N PHE A 194 -1.67 -4.19 5.64
CA PHE A 194 -2.12 -4.73 6.92
C PHE A 194 -3.24 -5.73 6.65
N ILE A 195 -3.20 -6.88 7.30
CA ILE A 195 -4.27 -7.88 7.27
C ILE A 195 -4.85 -8.09 8.67
N ARG A 196 -6.14 -8.40 8.76
CA ARG A 196 -6.77 -8.83 10.01
C ARG A 196 -6.29 -10.22 10.38
N THR A 197 -5.80 -10.36 11.60
CA THR A 197 -5.34 -11.66 12.14
C THR A 197 -6.50 -12.57 12.55
N SER A 198 -7.70 -12.02 12.74
CA SER A 198 -8.90 -12.77 13.08
C SER A 198 -9.46 -13.63 11.94
N GLU A 199 -8.90 -13.52 10.73
CA GLU A 199 -9.37 -14.24 9.55
C GLU A 199 -8.25 -15.00 8.86
N ASP A 200 -8.54 -16.25 8.50
CA ASP A 200 -7.59 -17.11 7.80
C ASP A 200 -7.33 -16.62 6.36
N ILE A 201 -6.12 -16.86 5.89
CA ILE A 201 -5.69 -16.52 4.53
C ILE A 201 -5.95 -17.71 3.60
N PHE A 202 -6.81 -17.53 2.59
CA PHE A 202 -7.00 -18.53 1.53
C PHE A 202 -5.89 -18.51 0.50
N ARG A 203 -5.46 -17.30 0.08
CA ARG A 203 -4.37 -17.13 -0.89
C ARG A 203 -3.35 -16.13 -0.34
N PRO A 204 -2.16 -16.60 0.07
CA PRO A 204 -1.11 -15.70 0.54
C PRO A 204 -0.55 -14.87 -0.62
N SER A 205 -0.04 -13.69 -0.28
CA SER A 205 0.56 -12.73 -1.21
C SER A 205 1.46 -11.77 -0.42
N CYS A 206 2.52 -11.26 -1.04
CA CYS A 206 3.35 -10.23 -0.42
C CYS A 206 2.70 -8.85 -0.47
N HIS A 207 1.62 -8.68 -1.23
CA HIS A 207 0.99 -7.38 -1.46
C HIS A 207 -0.49 -7.35 -1.10
N LEU A 208 -1.24 -8.39 -1.50
CA LEU A 208 -2.70 -8.47 -1.36
C LEU A 208 -3.16 -9.90 -1.05
N PRO A 209 -3.04 -10.37 0.20
CA PRO A 209 -3.58 -11.66 0.60
C PRO A 209 -5.11 -11.68 0.46
N VAL A 210 -5.66 -12.85 0.14
CA VAL A 210 -7.11 -13.05 0.00
C VAL A 210 -7.62 -13.80 1.23
N PRO A 211 -8.69 -13.31 1.91
CA PRO A 211 -9.26 -13.99 3.06
C PRO A 211 -9.96 -15.28 2.67
N MET A 212 -10.07 -16.21 3.61
CA MET A 212 -10.88 -17.43 3.47
C MET A 212 -12.38 -17.15 3.48
N ASN A 213 -12.80 -16.19 4.29
CA ASN A 213 -14.19 -15.76 4.34
C ASN A 213 -14.50 -14.80 3.19
N GLU A 214 -15.29 -15.27 2.22
CA GLU A 214 -15.71 -14.50 1.04
C GLU A 214 -16.56 -13.25 1.35
N ASN A 215 -17.09 -13.13 2.58
CA ASN A 215 -17.81 -11.94 3.01
C ASN A 215 -16.89 -10.76 3.40
N PHE A 216 -15.57 -11.00 3.48
CA PHE A 216 -14.61 -9.96 3.76
C PHE A 216 -14.05 -9.36 2.47
N SER A 217 -14.20 -8.06 2.32
CA SER A 217 -13.54 -7.32 1.25
C SER A 217 -12.08 -7.04 1.63
N HIS A 218 -11.20 -6.84 0.66
CA HIS A 218 -9.75 -6.70 0.89
C HIS A 218 -9.15 -5.67 -0.07
N GLY A 219 -7.96 -5.15 0.24
CA GLY A 219 -7.19 -4.28 -0.65
C GLY A 219 -7.64 -2.81 -0.67
N PHE A 220 -8.26 -2.32 0.41
CA PHE A 220 -8.69 -0.91 0.48
C PHE A 220 -7.50 0.01 0.72
N VAL A 221 -7.33 0.99 -0.15
CA VAL A 221 -6.17 1.89 -0.14
C VAL A 221 -6.26 2.89 1.02
N MET A 222 -5.20 2.93 1.82
CA MET A 222 -4.95 3.97 2.81
C MET A 222 -4.23 5.16 2.16
N ASN A 223 -4.77 6.36 2.34
CA ASN A 223 -4.14 7.60 1.87
C ASN A 223 -3.35 8.33 2.97
N SER A 224 -3.48 7.89 4.22
CA SER A 224 -2.81 8.44 5.41
C SER A 224 -1.49 7.75 5.74
N MET A 225 -1.08 6.75 4.97
CA MET A 225 0.19 6.03 5.15
C MET A 225 0.78 5.64 3.81
N PHE A 226 2.11 5.56 3.77
CA PHE A 226 2.87 5.14 2.60
C PHE A 226 3.95 4.14 3.01
N VAL A 227 4.37 3.30 2.07
CA VAL A 227 5.59 2.50 2.23
C VAL A 227 6.70 3.19 1.45
N LEU A 228 7.71 3.69 2.15
CA LEU A 228 8.93 4.20 1.52
C LEU A 228 9.75 3.00 1.06
N HIS A 229 9.90 2.86 -0.25
CA HIS A 229 10.59 1.73 -0.86
C HIS A 229 11.95 2.17 -1.40
N PHE A 230 13.00 1.59 -0.83
CA PHE A 230 14.40 1.86 -1.16
C PHE A 230 14.96 0.82 -2.13
N GLU A 231 14.26 0.61 -3.27
CA GLU A 231 14.49 -0.49 -4.24
C GLU A 231 15.97 -0.79 -4.57
N ALA A 232 16.80 0.25 -4.68
CA ALA A 232 18.19 0.12 -5.08
C ALA A 232 19.19 0.17 -3.93
N MET A 233 18.80 0.70 -2.76
CA MET A 233 19.70 0.95 -1.64
C MET A 233 21.00 1.68 -2.08
N THR A 234 22.16 1.25 -1.61
CA THR A 234 23.48 1.71 -2.06
C THR A 234 23.90 1.07 -3.38
N ARG A 235 24.81 1.71 -4.12
CA ARG A 235 25.36 1.16 -5.36
C ARG A 235 25.87 -0.29 -5.22
N PRO A 236 26.70 -0.66 -4.22
CA PRO A 236 27.16 -2.05 -4.08
C PRO A 236 26.01 -3.05 -3.91
N LEU A 237 24.98 -2.70 -3.14
CA LEU A 237 23.80 -3.56 -2.94
C LEU A 237 23.00 -3.71 -4.22
N PHE A 238 22.80 -2.63 -4.97
CA PHE A 238 22.16 -2.68 -6.29
C PHE A 238 22.91 -3.59 -7.26
N VAL A 239 24.24 -3.40 -7.38
CA VAL A 239 25.09 -4.20 -8.27
C VAL A 239 25.00 -5.67 -7.88
N GLN A 240 25.14 -6.00 -6.60
CA GLN A 240 25.03 -7.37 -6.12
C GLN A 240 23.64 -7.96 -6.35
N LYS A 241 22.56 -7.19 -6.15
CA LYS A 241 21.17 -7.58 -6.46
C LYS A 241 21.04 -7.94 -7.94
N MET A 242 21.63 -7.15 -8.85
CA MET A 242 21.58 -7.41 -10.29
C MET A 242 22.43 -8.62 -10.69
N ILE A 243 23.63 -8.79 -10.14
CA ILE A 243 24.48 -9.96 -10.37
C ILE A 243 23.76 -11.24 -9.91
N ASN A 244 23.12 -11.21 -8.73
CA ASN A 244 22.38 -12.35 -8.21
C ASN A 244 21.17 -12.71 -9.09
N ARG A 245 20.48 -11.70 -9.66
CA ARG A 245 19.39 -11.92 -10.63
C ARG A 245 19.91 -12.51 -11.94
N ALA A 246 21.03 -11.99 -12.47
CA ALA A 246 21.67 -12.49 -13.68
C ALA A 246 22.14 -13.95 -13.52
N GLY A 247 22.75 -14.26 -12.39
CA GLY A 247 23.23 -15.60 -12.03
C GLY A 247 22.14 -16.56 -11.58
N LYS A 248 20.86 -16.14 -11.53
CA LYS A 248 19.73 -16.93 -10.99
C LYS A 248 19.98 -17.49 -9.58
N VAL A 249 20.72 -16.74 -8.76
CA VAL A 249 20.96 -17.07 -7.34
C VAL A 249 19.65 -17.06 -6.58
N TYR A 250 18.71 -16.18 -6.97
CA TYR A 250 17.35 -16.15 -6.45
C TYR A 250 16.35 -16.36 -7.58
N ASN A 251 15.43 -17.29 -7.38
CA ASN A 251 14.33 -17.52 -8.30
C ASN A 251 13.12 -16.65 -7.90
N THR A 252 12.77 -15.69 -8.75
CA THR A 252 11.63 -14.77 -8.61
C THR A 252 10.64 -15.03 -9.75
N PRO A 253 9.73 -16.01 -9.61
CA PRO A 253 8.90 -16.47 -10.72
C PRO A 253 7.82 -15.46 -11.14
N PHE A 254 7.49 -14.48 -10.29
CA PHE A 254 6.34 -13.59 -10.48
C PHE A 254 6.70 -12.18 -10.97
N LEU A 255 7.84 -12.03 -11.66
CA LEU A 255 8.23 -10.74 -12.24
C LEU A 255 7.27 -10.30 -13.37
N ASP A 256 6.93 -9.01 -13.36
CA ASP A 256 6.20 -8.37 -14.45
C ASP A 256 7.05 -8.23 -15.72
N GLU A 257 6.41 -8.07 -16.88
CA GLU A 257 7.09 -8.00 -18.18
C GLU A 257 8.10 -6.85 -18.28
N ALA A 258 7.79 -5.67 -17.74
CA ALA A 258 8.72 -4.54 -17.74
C ALA A 258 9.97 -4.87 -16.91
N SER A 259 9.81 -5.53 -15.77
CA SER A 259 10.91 -6.01 -14.93
C SER A 259 11.75 -7.09 -15.61
N LYS A 260 11.13 -8.05 -16.32
CA LYS A 260 11.87 -9.06 -17.10
C LYS A 260 12.74 -8.42 -18.19
N ILE A 261 12.18 -7.48 -18.96
CA ILE A 261 12.91 -6.77 -20.01
C ILE A 261 14.07 -5.97 -19.40
N ARG A 262 13.81 -5.21 -18.33
CA ARG A 262 14.84 -4.41 -17.64
C ARG A 262 15.96 -5.28 -17.08
N ILE A 263 15.63 -6.38 -16.38
CA ILE A 263 16.64 -7.29 -15.82
C ILE A 263 17.49 -7.89 -16.94
N LYS A 264 16.86 -8.30 -18.06
CA LYS A 264 17.60 -8.78 -19.22
C LYS A 264 18.54 -7.71 -19.77
N TYR A 265 18.05 -6.49 -19.95
CA TYR A 265 18.86 -5.37 -20.44
C TYR A 265 20.07 -5.09 -19.53
N LEU A 266 19.86 -5.02 -18.22
CA LEU A 266 20.94 -4.82 -17.24
C LEU A 266 21.94 -5.99 -17.23
N THR A 267 21.45 -7.23 -17.35
CA THR A 267 22.31 -8.42 -17.42
C THR A 267 23.17 -8.40 -18.69
N ASP A 268 22.58 -8.05 -19.84
CA ASP A 268 23.28 -7.96 -21.12
C ASP A 268 24.33 -6.83 -21.11
N ARG A 269 24.07 -5.71 -20.40
CA ARG A 269 25.04 -4.63 -20.18
C ARG A 269 26.20 -5.08 -19.29
N TYR A 270 25.89 -5.72 -18.17
CA TYR A 270 26.88 -6.25 -17.24
C TYR A 270 27.83 -7.24 -17.93
N ALA A 271 27.29 -8.15 -18.75
CA ALA A 271 28.10 -9.11 -19.50
C ALA A 271 29.08 -8.45 -20.50
N LYS A 272 28.78 -7.24 -21.00
CA LYS A 272 29.61 -6.52 -21.96
C LYS A 272 30.62 -5.58 -21.32
N SER A 273 30.26 -4.95 -20.21
CA SER A 273 30.99 -3.79 -19.67
C SER A 273 31.15 -3.81 -18.15
N GLY A 274 30.83 -4.93 -17.50
CA GLY A 274 31.04 -5.13 -16.07
C GLY A 274 30.20 -4.22 -15.17
N GLU A 275 30.66 -4.05 -13.93
CA GLU A 275 29.94 -3.34 -12.87
C GLU A 275 29.68 -1.86 -13.16
N GLU A 276 30.59 -1.19 -13.87
CA GLU A 276 30.42 0.23 -14.25
C GLU A 276 29.15 0.46 -15.09
N SER A 277 28.75 -0.54 -15.90
CA SER A 277 27.51 -0.44 -16.68
C SER A 277 26.24 -0.52 -15.82
N LEU A 278 26.32 -1.18 -14.66
CA LEU A 278 25.25 -1.24 -13.67
C LEU A 278 25.24 0.02 -12.82
N HIS A 279 26.40 0.60 -12.52
CA HIS A 279 26.51 1.90 -11.86
C HIS A 279 25.91 3.02 -12.72
N ASP A 280 26.21 3.09 -14.02
CA ASP A 280 25.56 4.01 -14.95
C ASP A 280 24.02 3.83 -14.96
N ALA A 281 23.55 2.59 -14.92
CA ALA A 281 22.11 2.32 -14.82
C ALA A 281 21.52 2.79 -13.47
N TYR A 282 22.22 2.57 -12.36
CA TYR A 282 21.82 3.07 -11.04
C TYR A 282 21.60 4.58 -11.08
N LEU A 283 22.59 5.34 -11.57
CA LEU A 283 22.51 6.79 -11.67
C LEU A 283 21.31 7.22 -12.51
N LYS A 284 21.11 6.61 -13.69
CA LYS A 284 19.97 6.91 -14.57
C LYS A 284 18.61 6.64 -13.93
N MET A 285 18.51 5.56 -13.15
CA MET A 285 17.26 5.10 -12.54
C MET A 285 16.90 5.88 -11.27
N HIS A 286 17.89 6.16 -10.42
CA HIS A 286 17.69 6.57 -9.03
C HIS A 286 18.29 7.92 -8.65
N VAL A 287 19.11 8.55 -9.50
CA VAL A 287 19.72 9.87 -9.22
C VAL A 287 19.23 10.90 -10.23
N PHE A 288 18.64 11.98 -9.73
CA PHE A 288 18.09 13.07 -10.53
C PHE A 288 18.91 14.33 -10.32
N ASP A 289 19.27 15.02 -11.38
CA ASP A 289 19.78 16.39 -11.27
C ASP A 289 18.68 17.38 -10.87
N GLU A 290 19.05 18.62 -10.57
CA GLU A 290 18.12 19.67 -10.14
C GLU A 290 16.98 19.91 -11.15
N ASN A 291 17.29 19.90 -12.45
CA ASN A 291 16.30 20.16 -13.49
C ASN A 291 15.27 19.04 -13.59
N LYS A 292 15.74 17.78 -13.60
CA LYS A 292 14.89 16.59 -13.65
C LYS A 292 14.05 16.47 -12.37
N MET A 293 14.63 16.78 -11.22
CA MET A 293 13.91 16.82 -9.94
C MET A 293 12.83 17.89 -9.92
N SER A 294 13.14 19.14 -10.27
CA SER A 294 12.16 20.25 -10.33
C SER A 294 11.02 19.92 -11.30
N LYS A 295 11.31 19.43 -12.51
CA LYS A 295 10.29 19.00 -13.48
C LYS A 295 9.36 17.92 -12.90
N CYS A 296 9.89 16.96 -12.15
CA CYS A 296 9.09 15.89 -11.55
C CYS A 296 8.27 16.35 -10.33
N LEU A 297 8.81 17.26 -9.52
CA LEU A 297 8.11 17.88 -8.39
C LEU A 297 6.96 18.76 -8.86
N GLU A 298 7.22 19.67 -9.81
CA GLU A 298 6.21 20.58 -10.38
C GLU A 298 5.07 19.81 -11.06
N ALA A 299 5.42 18.72 -11.74
CA ALA A 299 4.40 17.84 -12.29
C ALA A 299 3.67 17.04 -11.20
N GLY A 300 4.25 16.78 -10.02
CA GLY A 300 3.65 15.93 -8.98
C GLY A 300 3.86 14.43 -9.22
N PHE A 301 4.93 14.06 -9.94
CA PHE A 301 5.38 12.67 -10.12
C PHE A 301 6.44 12.26 -9.10
N VAL A 302 7.11 13.24 -8.49
CA VAL A 302 7.91 13.10 -7.28
C VAL A 302 7.27 13.95 -6.19
N VAL A 303 7.31 13.46 -4.96
CA VAL A 303 6.88 14.19 -3.76
C VAL A 303 8.08 14.39 -2.85
N ASN A 304 8.06 15.49 -2.12
CA ASN A 304 8.88 15.67 -0.93
C ASN A 304 8.04 15.25 0.28
N ILE A 305 8.51 14.25 1.03
CA ILE A 305 7.73 13.69 2.16
C ILE A 305 7.66 14.63 3.38
N ASP A 306 8.50 15.66 3.42
CA ASP A 306 8.39 16.73 4.43
C ASP A 306 7.17 17.63 4.19
N ASP A 307 6.69 17.71 2.95
CA ASP A 307 5.56 18.54 2.54
C ASP A 307 4.24 17.79 2.79
N ARG A 308 3.74 17.83 4.03
CA ARG A 308 2.55 17.07 4.47
C ARG A 308 1.21 17.57 3.90
N GLU A 309 1.20 18.53 2.98
CA GLU A 309 -0.03 19.19 2.47
C GLU A 309 -0.93 18.29 1.60
N PHE A 310 -0.51 17.06 1.31
CA PHE A 310 -1.26 16.15 0.44
C PHE A 310 -2.38 15.35 1.14
N ILE A 311 -2.77 15.74 2.35
CA ILE A 311 -3.69 14.98 3.23
C ILE A 311 -5.13 15.48 3.08
N ASN A 312 -6.02 14.55 2.72
CA ASN A 312 -7.48 14.59 2.86
C ASN A 312 -8.17 15.86 2.37
N LYS A 313 -8.50 15.89 1.08
CA LYS A 313 -9.54 16.79 0.60
C LYS A 313 -10.91 16.21 0.92
N ASN A 314 -11.82 17.11 1.31
CA ASN A 314 -13.22 16.78 1.43
C ASN A 314 -13.74 16.17 0.13
N VAL A 315 -14.67 15.22 0.24
CA VAL A 315 -15.36 14.70 -0.94
C VAL A 315 -16.25 15.80 -1.48
N THR A 316 -15.93 16.32 -2.67
CA THR A 316 -16.70 17.41 -3.28
C THR A 316 -17.42 16.95 -4.55
N ASN A 317 -18.61 17.50 -4.78
CA ASN A 317 -19.35 17.31 -6.02
C ASN A 317 -18.88 18.30 -7.12
N SER A 318 -19.46 18.20 -8.31
CA SER A 318 -19.19 19.11 -9.44
C SER A 318 -19.54 20.60 -9.19
N HIS A 319 -20.28 20.91 -8.14
CA HIS A 319 -20.66 22.27 -7.75
C HIS A 319 -19.74 22.87 -6.67
N GLY A 320 -18.79 22.08 -6.16
CA GLY A 320 -17.93 22.49 -5.05
C GLY A 320 -18.53 22.22 -3.67
N ASP A 321 -19.75 21.69 -3.59
CA ASP A 321 -20.35 21.31 -2.31
C ASP A 321 -19.60 20.11 -1.70
N ILE A 322 -19.47 20.12 -0.39
CA ILE A 322 -18.86 19.06 0.39
C ILE A 322 -19.92 18.04 0.78
N MET A 323 -19.62 16.77 0.55
CA MET A 323 -20.43 15.67 1.04
C MET A 323 -20.18 15.50 2.54
N ALA A 324 -21.22 15.63 3.35
CA ALA A 324 -21.14 15.55 4.80
C ALA A 324 -22.33 14.81 5.39
N TYR A 325 -22.09 14.06 6.46
CA TYR A 325 -23.15 13.46 7.27
C TYR A 325 -23.79 14.51 8.17
N SER A 326 -25.12 14.66 8.08
CA SER A 326 -25.92 15.51 8.96
C SER A 326 -26.31 14.76 10.23
N VAL A 327 -25.82 15.21 11.38
CA VAL A 327 -26.17 14.63 12.69
C VAL A 327 -27.65 14.79 13.00
N ARG A 328 -28.25 15.92 12.59
CA ARG A 328 -29.67 16.22 12.85
C ARG A 328 -30.62 15.37 12.01
N GLU A 329 -30.26 15.13 10.76
CA GLU A 329 -31.12 14.45 9.79
C GLU A 329 -30.82 12.96 9.62
N ASP A 330 -29.72 12.49 10.20
CA ASP A 330 -29.23 11.11 10.11
C ASP A 330 -29.12 10.63 8.65
N MET A 331 -28.51 11.47 7.82
CA MET A 331 -28.25 11.20 6.40
C MET A 331 -27.12 12.05 5.84
N VAL A 332 -26.56 11.63 4.70
CA VAL A 332 -25.57 12.42 3.96
C VAL A 332 -26.26 13.55 3.19
N ARG A 333 -25.64 14.73 3.20
CA ARG A 333 -26.04 15.94 2.47
C ARG A 333 -24.84 16.51 1.72
N ALA A 334 -25.12 17.22 0.63
CA ALA A 334 -24.15 18.10 -0.01
C ALA A 334 -24.35 19.50 0.58
N VAL A 335 -23.30 20.06 1.15
CA VAL A 335 -23.35 21.32 1.88
C VAL A 335 -22.23 22.26 1.47
N ASP A 336 -22.46 23.55 1.63
CA ASP A 336 -21.41 24.56 1.48
C ASP A 336 -20.33 24.39 2.57
N GLU A 337 -19.08 24.67 2.23
CA GLU A 337 -17.96 24.56 3.18
C GLU A 337 -18.16 25.44 4.43
N ALA A 338 -18.79 26.60 4.28
CA ALA A 338 -19.03 27.54 5.37
C ALA A 338 -19.93 26.99 6.49
N VAL A 339 -20.66 25.89 6.28
CA VAL A 339 -21.53 25.31 7.31
C VAL A 339 -20.91 24.14 8.07
N LEU A 340 -19.69 23.69 7.71
CA LEU A 340 -19.01 22.58 8.37
C LEU A 340 -18.62 22.89 9.82
N ASP A 341 -18.33 24.16 10.14
CA ASP A 341 -17.91 24.58 11.48
C ASP A 341 -19.00 24.42 12.55
N ASN A 342 -20.25 24.15 12.17
CA ASN A 342 -21.40 24.10 13.08
C ASN A 342 -21.59 22.77 13.84
N ALA A 343 -20.60 21.86 13.84
CA ALA A 343 -20.62 20.52 14.46
C ALA A 343 -21.81 19.58 14.08
N SER A 344 -22.74 20.07 13.26
CA SER A 344 -23.94 19.38 12.80
C SER A 344 -23.71 18.62 11.49
N PHE A 345 -22.62 18.96 10.79
CA PHE A 345 -22.19 18.32 9.55
C PHE A 345 -20.77 17.79 9.73
N ILE A 346 -20.57 16.53 9.35
CA ILE A 346 -19.27 15.85 9.46
C ILE A 346 -18.86 15.41 8.06
N PRO A 347 -17.73 15.88 7.51
CA PRO A 347 -17.28 15.46 6.19
C PRO A 347 -17.18 13.94 6.08
N ILE A 348 -17.71 13.38 5.00
CA ILE A 348 -17.53 11.97 4.71
C ILE A 348 -16.16 11.73 4.06
N ARG A 349 -15.69 10.48 4.15
CA ARG A 349 -14.50 9.95 3.51
C ARG A 349 -14.89 8.79 2.61
N ILE A 350 -14.16 8.64 1.51
CA ILE A 350 -14.30 7.50 0.60
C ILE A 350 -12.98 6.74 0.61
N THR A 351 -13.03 5.49 1.04
CA THR A 351 -11.89 4.58 0.98
C THR A 351 -12.15 3.57 -0.14
N ALA A 352 -11.19 3.47 -1.07
CA ALA A 352 -11.39 2.77 -2.33
C ALA A 352 -10.42 1.59 -2.49
N ASN A 353 -10.90 0.51 -3.10
CA ASN A 353 -10.09 -0.46 -3.80
C ASN A 353 -10.30 -0.23 -5.31
N TYR A 354 -9.27 0.29 -5.97
CA TYR A 354 -9.33 0.60 -7.41
C TYR A 354 -9.22 -0.64 -8.29
N ASP A 355 -8.65 -1.74 -7.79
CA ASP A 355 -8.49 -2.97 -8.57
C ASP A 355 -9.81 -3.74 -8.62
N SER A 356 -10.55 -3.83 -7.51
CA SER A 356 -11.89 -4.42 -7.47
C SER A 356 -13.00 -3.44 -7.88
N SER A 357 -12.68 -2.16 -8.09
CA SER A 357 -13.67 -1.10 -8.38
C SER A 357 -14.74 -1.00 -7.29
N GLU A 358 -14.29 -1.01 -6.04
CA GLU A 358 -15.14 -0.97 -4.84
C GLU A 358 -14.75 0.18 -3.91
N CYS A 359 -15.69 0.66 -3.11
CA CYS A 359 -15.41 1.60 -2.03
C CYS A 359 -16.36 1.41 -0.85
N PHE A 360 -15.95 1.91 0.31
CA PHE A 360 -16.88 2.22 1.39
C PHE A 360 -16.84 3.70 1.74
N ILE A 361 -17.92 4.17 2.35
CA ILE A 361 -18.08 5.56 2.78
C ILE A 361 -18.09 5.56 4.32
N SER A 362 -17.30 6.45 4.91
CA SER A 362 -17.20 6.61 6.36
C SER A 362 -17.20 8.08 6.77
N PHE A 363 -17.35 8.35 8.06
CA PHE A 363 -17.10 9.65 8.67
C PHE A 363 -16.60 9.42 10.10
N ILE A 364 -15.87 10.38 10.65
CA ILE A 364 -15.31 10.27 12.00
C ILE A 364 -16.02 11.27 12.90
N GLN A 365 -16.63 10.76 13.97
CA GLN A 365 -17.28 11.55 14.99
C GLN A 365 -16.65 11.22 16.34
N SER A 366 -16.09 12.24 17.01
CA SER A 366 -15.48 12.09 18.33
C SER A 366 -14.43 10.96 18.41
N GLY A 367 -13.57 10.86 17.38
CA GLY A 367 -12.50 9.84 17.30
C GLY A 367 -12.97 8.43 16.99
N LYS A 368 -14.22 8.25 16.53
CA LYS A 368 -14.76 6.95 16.11
C LYS A 368 -15.25 7.00 14.68
N ALA A 369 -14.84 6.03 13.88
CA ALA A 369 -15.42 5.84 12.55
C ALA A 369 -16.87 5.35 12.65
N SER A 370 -17.70 5.87 11.76
CA SER A 370 -19.03 5.36 11.44
C SER A 370 -19.11 5.20 9.93
N PHE A 371 -19.86 4.20 9.48
CA PHE A 371 -19.97 3.86 8.06
C PHE A 371 -21.32 4.28 7.52
N VAL A 372 -21.39 4.50 6.21
CA VAL A 372 -22.63 4.87 5.51
C VAL A 372 -23.16 3.65 4.75
N CYS A 373 -24.47 3.44 4.83
CA CYS A 373 -25.22 2.48 4.03
C CYS A 373 -26.39 3.20 3.33
N SER A 374 -26.83 2.70 2.19
CA SER A 374 -28.08 3.12 1.56
C SER A 374 -29.28 2.48 2.25
N ASP A 375 -30.31 3.27 2.51
CA ASP A 375 -31.64 2.75 2.84
C ASP A 375 -32.37 2.22 1.59
N ARG A 376 -33.62 1.77 1.79
CA ARG A 376 -34.48 1.20 0.72
C ARG A 376 -34.82 2.21 -0.38
N ASP A 377 -34.81 3.50 -0.05
CA ASP A 377 -35.14 4.57 -0.99
C ASP A 377 -33.90 5.07 -1.74
N GLY A 378 -32.71 4.60 -1.37
CA GLY A 378 -31.45 5.04 -1.98
C GLY A 378 -30.78 6.17 -1.19
N VAL A 379 -31.26 6.54 0.00
CA VAL A 379 -30.70 7.63 0.79
C VAL A 379 -29.52 7.11 1.62
N PRO A 380 -28.32 7.71 1.53
CA PRO A 380 -27.17 7.29 2.34
C PRO A 380 -27.34 7.75 3.79
N ARG A 381 -27.28 6.80 4.71
CA ARG A 381 -27.48 6.98 6.16
C ARG A 381 -26.39 6.27 6.96
N LYS A 382 -26.32 6.53 8.25
CA LYS A 382 -25.41 5.82 9.15
C LYS A 382 -25.77 4.33 9.24
N SER A 383 -24.78 3.46 9.03
CA SER A 383 -24.87 2.03 9.25
C SER A 383 -24.98 1.70 10.74
N LYS A 384 -25.64 0.58 11.06
CA LYS A 384 -25.68 0.04 12.41
C LYS A 384 -24.48 -0.89 12.62
N GLY A 385 -23.59 -0.53 13.55
CA GLY A 385 -22.44 -1.35 13.93
C GLY A 385 -21.15 -0.98 13.18
N ASN A 386 -20.19 -1.91 13.18
CA ASN A 386 -18.84 -1.71 12.63
C ASN A 386 -18.67 -2.30 11.21
N VAL A 387 -19.76 -2.65 10.54
CA VAL A 387 -19.73 -3.23 9.19
C VAL A 387 -20.10 -2.14 8.18
N ALA A 388 -19.27 -2.00 7.15
CA ALA A 388 -19.52 -1.08 6.06
C ALA A 388 -20.26 -1.77 4.92
N GLN A 389 -21.19 -1.05 4.30
CA GLN A 389 -21.69 -1.43 2.99
C GLN A 389 -20.63 -1.13 1.94
N ILE A 390 -20.36 -2.11 1.08
CA ILE A 390 -19.44 -1.96 -0.05
C ILE A 390 -20.23 -1.53 -1.27
N PHE A 391 -19.82 -0.43 -1.87
CA PHE A 391 -20.40 0.16 -3.08
C PHE A 391 -19.47 -0.06 -4.27
N GLY A 392 -20.02 -0.08 -5.48
CA GLY A 392 -19.23 -0.03 -6.70
C GLY A 392 -18.62 1.36 -6.90
N LEU A 393 -17.44 1.41 -7.50
CA LEU A 393 -16.68 2.63 -7.75
C LEU A 393 -16.18 2.66 -9.19
N ASN A 394 -16.48 3.73 -9.92
CA ASN A 394 -15.80 3.99 -11.20
C ASN A 394 -14.90 5.21 -11.04
N LYS A 395 -13.69 5.15 -11.61
CA LYS A 395 -12.77 6.28 -11.69
C LYS A 395 -12.56 6.67 -13.15
N ASP A 396 -12.68 7.95 -13.46
CA ASP A 396 -12.43 8.47 -14.80
C ASP A 396 -10.96 8.84 -15.02
N LYS A 397 -10.64 9.26 -16.25
CA LYS A 397 -9.29 9.63 -16.67
C LYS A 397 -8.74 10.88 -15.96
N ASN A 398 -9.64 11.73 -15.47
CA ASN A 398 -9.31 12.95 -14.74
C ASN A 398 -9.20 12.69 -13.22
N GLY A 399 -9.45 11.45 -12.80
CA GLY A 399 -9.38 11.03 -11.41
C GLY A 399 -10.65 11.23 -10.60
N LEU A 400 -11.73 11.73 -11.20
CA LEU A 400 -13.03 11.84 -10.55
C LEU A 400 -13.67 10.46 -10.40
N VAL A 401 -14.47 10.28 -9.34
CA VAL A 401 -15.12 9.01 -9.06
C VAL A 401 -16.64 9.11 -9.09
N SER A 402 -17.31 8.05 -9.51
CA SER A 402 -18.75 7.86 -9.34
C SER A 402 -19.02 6.62 -8.51
N ILE A 403 -19.93 6.71 -7.54
CA ILE A 403 -20.26 5.62 -6.63
C ILE A 403 -21.58 4.99 -7.05
N LYS A 404 -21.62 3.66 -7.09
CA LYS A 404 -22.72 2.86 -7.59
C LYS A 404 -23.27 1.95 -6.49
N PHE A 405 -24.58 1.89 -6.38
CA PHE A 405 -25.28 0.97 -5.48
C PHE A 405 -26.14 -0.02 -6.29
N ASP A 406 -25.90 -1.31 -6.07
CA ASP A 406 -26.68 -2.41 -6.64
C ASP A 406 -27.75 -2.86 -5.63
N PHE A 407 -29.03 -2.76 -6.00
CA PHE A 407 -30.14 -3.21 -5.18
C PHE A 407 -30.27 -4.74 -5.25
N LYS A 408 -29.37 -5.47 -4.57
CA LYS A 408 -29.25 -6.94 -4.64
C LYS A 408 -30.55 -7.73 -4.37
N HIS A 409 -31.58 -7.11 -3.78
CA HIS A 409 -32.87 -7.75 -3.48
C HIS A 409 -34.03 -7.25 -4.34
N ASP A 410 -33.77 -6.42 -5.35
CA ASP A 410 -34.76 -5.94 -6.31
C ASP A 410 -34.21 -6.08 -7.73
N GLU A 411 -34.38 -7.27 -8.30
CA GLU A 411 -33.89 -7.62 -9.65
C GLU A 411 -34.47 -6.73 -10.76
N LYS A 412 -35.55 -5.98 -10.48
CA LYS A 412 -36.16 -5.04 -11.44
C LYS A 412 -35.52 -3.65 -11.39
N ARG A 413 -34.79 -3.33 -10.32
CA ARG A 413 -34.18 -2.01 -10.14
C ARG A 413 -32.77 -2.04 -10.68
N ASN A 414 -32.56 -1.29 -11.77
CA ASN A 414 -31.22 -1.06 -12.29
C ASN A 414 -30.35 -0.44 -11.20
N PRO A 415 -29.04 -0.72 -11.22
CA PRO A 415 -28.14 -0.06 -10.31
C PRO A 415 -28.17 1.45 -10.45
N GLN A 416 -27.95 2.14 -9.32
CA GLN A 416 -28.05 3.58 -9.27
C GLN A 416 -26.75 4.22 -8.80
N PHE A 417 -26.47 5.41 -9.33
CA PHE A 417 -25.33 6.23 -8.97
C PHE A 417 -25.69 7.24 -7.90
N LEU A 418 -24.74 7.49 -7.00
CA LEU A 418 -24.82 8.52 -5.98
C LEU A 418 -24.89 9.89 -6.66
N THR A 419 -25.90 10.66 -6.30
CA THR A 419 -26.18 11.98 -6.87
C THR A 419 -26.30 12.99 -5.75
N ALA A 420 -25.83 14.22 -5.99
CA ALA A 420 -26.07 15.37 -5.14
C ALA A 420 -26.77 16.45 -5.98
N ASN A 421 -27.94 16.90 -5.56
CA ASN A 421 -28.68 17.94 -6.29
C ASN A 421 -28.43 19.34 -5.70
N ARG A 422 -28.92 20.38 -6.39
CA ARG A 422 -28.81 21.79 -5.94
C ARG A 422 -29.51 22.12 -4.63
N SER A 423 -30.40 21.26 -4.13
CA SER A 423 -31.01 21.43 -2.81
C SER A 423 -30.21 20.75 -1.70
N GLY A 424 -28.99 20.27 -1.98
CA GLY A 424 -28.14 19.54 -1.05
C GLY A 424 -28.59 18.10 -0.78
N ALA A 425 -29.60 17.60 -1.49
CA ALA A 425 -30.08 16.24 -1.29
C ALA A 425 -29.16 15.23 -1.97
N VAL A 426 -28.81 14.18 -1.22
CA VAL A 426 -27.93 13.11 -1.68
C VAL A 426 -28.68 11.79 -1.70
N ALA A 427 -28.68 11.11 -2.85
CA ALA A 427 -29.33 9.81 -3.02
C ALA A 427 -28.72 9.02 -4.18
N PHE A 428 -28.78 7.70 -4.09
CA PHE A 428 -28.64 6.80 -5.24
C PHE A 428 -29.95 6.86 -6.03
N SER A 429 -29.98 7.62 -7.14
CA SER A 429 -31.23 7.94 -7.83
C SER A 429 -31.18 7.94 -9.36
N LYS A 430 -30.01 7.72 -9.96
CA LYS A 430 -29.80 7.79 -11.42
C LYS A 430 -29.14 6.53 -11.96
N GLU A 431 -29.60 6.04 -13.11
CA GLU A 431 -29.08 4.82 -13.74
C GLU A 431 -27.80 5.04 -14.56
N VAL A 432 -27.46 6.30 -14.88
CA VAL A 432 -26.29 6.66 -15.68
C VAL A 432 -25.50 7.75 -14.97
N ALA A 433 -24.19 7.55 -14.83
CA ALA A 433 -23.27 8.57 -14.33
C ALA A 433 -22.98 9.62 -15.43
N LYS A 434 -23.55 10.81 -15.27
CA LYS A 434 -23.21 12.06 -15.95
C LYS A 434 -22.30 12.90 -15.03
N ASP A 435 -22.04 14.15 -15.43
CA ASP A 435 -21.05 15.01 -14.73
C ASP A 435 -21.44 15.33 -13.27
N TRP A 436 -22.74 15.37 -12.94
CA TRP A 436 -23.23 15.64 -11.58
C TRP A 436 -23.24 14.40 -10.65
N GLU A 437 -22.83 13.23 -11.16
CA GLU A 437 -22.58 11.99 -10.38
C GLU A 437 -21.08 11.71 -10.17
N ARG A 438 -20.23 12.72 -10.39
CA ARG A 438 -18.78 12.64 -10.22
C ARG A 438 -18.31 13.46 -9.02
N PHE A 439 -17.41 12.87 -8.24
CA PHE A 439 -16.88 13.41 -7.01
C PHE A 439 -15.35 13.48 -7.09
N SER A 440 -14.79 14.55 -6.55
CA SER A 440 -13.36 14.60 -6.28
C SER A 440 -13.09 13.89 -4.95
N VAL A 441 -12.27 12.85 -5.01
CA VAL A 441 -11.75 12.13 -3.84
C VAL A 441 -10.24 12.23 -3.91
N ASN A 442 -9.61 12.95 -2.99
CA ASN A 442 -8.15 13.02 -2.91
C ASN A 442 -7.72 12.89 -1.46
#